data_AF-A0A1E5QKE1-F1
#
_entry.id   AF-A0A1E5QKE1-F1
#
_cell.length_a   1.000
_cell.length_b   1.000
_cell.length_c   1.000
_cell.angle_alpha   90.00
_cell.angle_beta   90.00
_cell.angle_gamma   90.00
#
_symmetry.space_group_name_H-M   'P 1'
#
loop_
_entity.id
_entity.type
_entity.pdbx_description
1 polymer ?
#
loop_
_entity_poly.entity_id
_entity_poly.type
_entity_poly.pdbx_seq_one_letter_code
_entity_poly.pdbx_strand_id
1 'polypeptide(L)'
;MNNQTTLSGLSLFSGAGGMDVGFLQAGINNAAPPRLRRLTVDEALRLQTFPHCYEFIGSQSSIYRQIGNAVPCNLAQVVAEVIRDCLIKGKVEAQVPIDSLNSLRQNRANPNPIFVDYQALASSEKIRL
;
A
#
# COMPACT_ATOMS: atom_id res chain seq x y z
N MET A 1 -37.50 -10.98 -10.70
CA MET A 1 -36.78 -9.83 -10.10
C MET A 1 -35.31 -10.22 -10.03
N ASN A 2 -34.48 -9.64 -10.90
CA ASN A 2 -33.08 -10.02 -11.00
C ASN A 2 -32.35 -9.49 -9.77
N ASN A 3 -31.98 -10.39 -8.88
CA ASN A 3 -31.21 -10.08 -7.67
C ASN A 3 -29.76 -9.82 -8.09
N GLN A 4 -29.49 -8.66 -8.70
CA GLN A 4 -28.13 -8.25 -8.99
C GLN A 4 -27.47 -7.88 -7.67
N THR A 5 -26.68 -8.81 -7.12
CA THR A 5 -25.79 -8.56 -5.98
C THR A 5 -24.85 -7.43 -6.33
N THR A 6 -25.13 -6.23 -5.83
CA THR A 6 -24.30 -5.04 -6.02
C THR A 6 -23.07 -5.19 -5.13
N LEU A 7 -21.89 -5.29 -5.74
CA LEU A 7 -20.64 -5.38 -5.00
C LEU A 7 -20.45 -4.07 -4.21
N SER A 8 -20.25 -4.15 -2.91
CA SER A 8 -19.93 -3.00 -2.06
C SER A 8 -18.43 -2.98 -1.82
N GLY A 9 -17.78 -1.86 -2.11
CA GLY A 9 -16.32 -1.70 -1.97
C GLY A 9 -16.02 -0.41 -1.23
N LEU A 10 -14.95 -0.41 -0.43
CA LEU A 10 -14.51 0.79 0.29
C LEU A 10 -13.27 1.34 -0.38
N SER A 11 -13.36 2.53 -0.97
CA SER A 11 -12.18 3.27 -1.43
C SER A 11 -11.56 4.03 -0.25
N LEU A 12 -10.44 3.52 0.25
CA LEU A 12 -9.64 4.17 1.30
C LEU A 12 -9.10 5.54 0.83
N PHE A 13 -9.04 5.76 -0.48
CA PHE A 13 -8.53 6.96 -1.13
C PHE A 13 -9.65 7.81 -1.76
N SER A 14 -10.92 7.62 -1.41
CA SER A 14 -12.00 8.45 -1.96
C SER A 14 -11.70 9.94 -1.68
N GLY A 15 -11.79 10.82 -2.68
CA GLY A 15 -11.36 12.22 -2.57
C GLY A 15 -9.88 12.51 -2.88
N ALA A 16 -9.05 11.48 -3.09
CA ALA A 16 -7.68 11.60 -3.61
C ALA A 16 -7.66 11.74 -5.14
N GLY A 17 -8.41 12.68 -5.71
CA GLY A 17 -8.37 12.95 -7.16
C GLY A 17 -9.11 11.93 -8.04
N GLY A 18 -10.24 11.37 -7.57
CA GLY A 18 -11.17 10.61 -8.41
C GLY A 18 -10.95 9.09 -8.46
N MET A 19 -10.09 8.55 -7.58
CA MET A 19 -9.88 7.10 -7.44
C MET A 19 -11.18 6.32 -7.12
N ASP A 20 -12.15 6.97 -6.50
CA ASP A 20 -13.49 6.45 -6.23
C ASP A 20 -14.45 6.49 -7.43
N VAL A 21 -14.18 7.34 -8.44
CA VAL A 21 -14.99 7.43 -9.66
C VAL A 21 -14.92 6.11 -10.43
N GLY A 22 -13.75 5.47 -10.47
CA GLY A 22 -13.59 4.15 -11.10
C GLY A 22 -14.45 3.07 -10.45
N PHE A 23 -14.68 3.13 -9.13
CA PHE A 23 -15.54 2.18 -8.43
C PHE A 23 -17.00 2.39 -8.81
N LEU A 24 -17.45 3.65 -8.84
CA LEU A 24 -18.81 4.00 -9.27
C LEU A 24 -19.05 3.56 -10.73
N GLN A 25 -18.08 3.79 -11.62
CA GLN A 25 -18.18 3.39 -13.03
C GLN A 25 -18.15 1.87 -13.24
N ALA A 26 -17.50 1.13 -12.34
CA ALA A 26 -17.52 -0.33 -12.29
C ALA A 26 -18.80 -0.92 -11.63
N GLY A 27 -19.76 -0.08 -11.22
CA GLY A 27 -20.99 -0.51 -10.55
C GLY A 27 -20.78 -0.94 -9.09
N ILE A 28 -19.67 -0.54 -8.48
CA ILE A 28 -19.36 -0.81 -7.07
C ILE A 28 -19.92 0.32 -6.22
N ASN A 29 -20.77 -0.02 -5.24
CA ASN A 29 -21.25 0.96 -4.28
C ASN A 29 -20.11 1.31 -3.30
N ASN A 30 -19.75 2.59 -3.24
CA ASN A 30 -18.65 3.12 -2.42
C ASN A 30 -19.12 3.85 -1.14
N ALA A 31 -20.28 3.48 -0.60
CA ALA A 31 -20.74 3.97 0.69
C ALA A 31 -20.02 3.24 1.84
N ALA A 32 -19.22 3.98 2.62
CA ALA A 32 -18.65 3.46 3.84
C ALA A 32 -19.77 3.15 4.86
N PRO A 33 -19.78 1.98 5.51
CA PRO A 33 -20.69 1.69 6.61
C PRO A 33 -20.56 2.76 7.71
N PRO A 34 -21.63 3.14 8.43
CA PRO A 34 -21.58 4.16 9.47
C PRO A 34 -20.59 3.87 10.62
N ARG A 35 -20.20 2.61 10.77
CA ARG A 35 -19.22 2.16 11.78
C ARG A 35 -17.77 2.41 11.38
N LEU A 36 -17.49 2.71 10.11
CA LEU A 36 -16.13 2.94 9.61
C LEU A 36 -15.85 4.43 9.50
N ARG A 37 -14.63 4.82 9.89
CA ARG A 37 -14.11 6.18 9.67
C ARG A 37 -13.06 6.19 8.56
N ARG A 38 -12.82 7.37 7.99
CA ARG A 38 -11.65 7.61 7.14
C ARG A 38 -10.36 7.36 7.92
N LEU A 39 -9.33 6.88 7.23
CA LEU A 39 -7.99 6.79 7.79
C LEU A 39 -7.44 8.18 8.10
N THR A 40 -6.68 8.31 9.18
CA THR A 40 -5.89 9.52 9.43
C THR A 40 -4.74 9.62 8.43
N VAL A 41 -4.13 10.79 8.34
CA VAL A 41 -2.92 10.98 7.52
C VAL A 41 -1.85 9.98 7.93
N ASP A 42 -1.52 9.89 9.22
CA ASP A 42 -0.50 8.98 9.76
C ASP A 42 -0.78 7.50 9.44
N GLU A 43 -2.04 7.08 9.47
CA GLU A 43 -2.44 5.73 9.09
C GLU A 43 -2.19 5.48 7.59
N ALA A 44 -2.57 6.44 6.74
CA ALA A 44 -2.32 6.35 5.31
C ALA A 44 -0.82 6.37 4.98
N LEU A 45 -0.01 7.14 5.71
CA LEU A 45 1.45 7.15 5.58
C LEU A 45 2.08 5.80 5.88
N ARG A 46 1.68 5.20 7.01
CA ARG A 46 2.17 3.88 7.42
C ARG A 46 1.80 2.80 6.41
N LEU A 47 0.57 2.83 5.87
CA LEU A 47 0.14 1.90 4.82
C LEU A 47 0.98 2.04 3.54
N GLN A 48 1.36 3.27 3.19
CA GLN A 48 2.25 3.56 2.07
C GLN A 48 3.74 3.43 2.43
N THR A 49 4.05 2.94 3.63
CA THR A 49 5.43 2.74 4.13
C THR A 49 6.29 4.00 4.12
N PHE A 50 5.68 5.18 4.22
CA PHE A 50 6.43 6.43 4.40
C PHE A 50 7.11 6.45 5.78
N PRO A 51 8.30 7.07 5.88
CA PRO A 51 8.93 7.28 7.17
C PRO A 51 8.09 8.23 8.04
N HIS A 52 8.13 8.03 9.36
CA HIS A 52 7.32 8.79 10.32
C HIS A 52 7.56 10.32 10.28
N CYS A 53 8.73 10.75 9.81
CA CYS A 53 9.14 12.14 9.72
C CYS A 53 8.91 12.75 8.32
N TYR A 54 8.15 12.10 7.44
CA TYR A 54 7.85 12.66 6.12
C TYR A 54 6.76 13.74 6.22
N GLU A 55 7.08 14.96 5.79
CA GLU A 55 6.16 16.09 5.82
C GLU A 55 5.54 16.34 4.44
N PHE A 56 4.20 16.36 4.38
CA PHE A 56 3.47 16.72 3.17
C PHE A 56 2.98 18.16 3.24
N ILE A 57 3.02 18.85 2.10
CA ILE A 57 2.63 20.27 2.00
C ILE A 57 1.32 20.40 1.23
N GLY A 58 0.43 21.26 1.71
CA GLY A 58 -0.81 21.67 1.04
C GLY A 58 -2.06 21.44 1.87
N SER A 59 -3.22 21.56 1.23
CA SER A 59 -4.51 21.29 1.88
C SER A 59 -4.65 19.82 2.25
N GLN A 60 -5.51 19.52 3.24
CA GLN A 60 -5.76 18.15 3.69
C GLN A 60 -6.09 17.20 2.54
N SER A 61 -6.96 17.61 1.61
CA SER A 61 -7.32 16.81 0.43
C SER A 61 -6.14 16.62 -0.53
N SER A 62 -5.27 17.63 -0.68
CA SER A 62 -4.05 17.52 -1.48
C SER A 62 -3.07 16.51 -0.87
N ILE A 63 -2.93 16.51 0.45
CA ILE A 63 -2.07 15.57 1.18
C ILE A 63 -2.58 14.13 0.98
N TYR A 64 -3.87 13.87 1.20
CA TYR A 64 -4.46 12.55 0.94
C TYR A 64 -4.27 12.10 -0.51
N ARG A 65 -4.32 13.04 -1.47
CA ARG A 65 -4.04 12.74 -2.88
C ARG A 65 -2.58 12.36 -3.12
N GLN A 66 -1.64 13.10 -2.53
CA GLN A 66 -0.21 12.79 -2.64
C GLN A 66 0.10 11.39 -2.06
N ILE A 67 -0.44 11.08 -0.89
CA ILE A 67 -0.25 9.78 -0.22
C ILE A 67 -0.93 8.66 -1.02
N GLY A 68 -2.17 8.86 -1.46
CA GLY A 68 -2.94 7.84 -2.18
C GLY A 68 -2.38 7.48 -3.55
N ASN A 69 -1.80 8.45 -4.25
CA ASN A 69 -1.21 8.24 -5.57
C ASN A 69 0.27 7.83 -5.53
N ALA A 70 0.91 7.90 -4.36
CA ALA A 70 2.29 7.48 -4.21
C ALA A 70 2.43 5.95 -4.35
N VAL A 71 3.59 5.53 -4.83
CA VAL A 71 4.04 4.13 -4.74
C VAL A 71 4.56 3.89 -3.32
N PRO A 72 4.23 2.75 -2.68
CA PRO A 72 4.77 2.45 -1.35
C PRO A 72 6.30 2.47 -1.35
N CYS A 73 6.92 3.20 -0.42
CA CYS A 73 8.37 3.38 -0.34
C CYS A 73 9.14 2.05 -0.32
N ASN A 74 8.68 1.06 0.46
CA ASN A 74 9.33 -0.26 0.53
C ASN A 74 9.24 -1.02 -0.79
N LEU A 75 8.14 -0.89 -1.53
CA LEU A 75 8.02 -1.48 -2.87
C LEU A 75 9.00 -0.83 -3.83
N ALA A 76 9.08 0.50 -3.82
CA ALA A 76 10.03 1.25 -4.64
C ALA A 76 11.48 0.86 -4.33
N GLN A 77 11.83 0.64 -3.06
CA GLN A 77 13.15 0.19 -2.65
C GLN A 77 13.51 -1.16 -3.26
N VAL A 78 12.66 -2.18 -3.11
CA VAL A 78 12.92 -3.52 -3.65
C VAL A 78 13.12 -3.48 -5.17
N VAL A 79 12.28 -2.72 -5.89
CA VAL A 79 12.41 -2.54 -7.33
C VAL A 79 13.75 -1.86 -7.69
N ALA A 80 14.12 -0.80 -6.96
CA ALA A 80 15.36 -0.08 -7.19
C ALA A 80 16.61 -0.94 -6.93
N GLU A 81 16.59 -1.81 -5.91
CA GLU A 81 17.67 -2.74 -5.62
C GLU A 81 17.89 -3.73 -6.77
N VAL A 82 16.81 -4.29 -7.33
CA VAL A 82 16.89 -5.18 -8.50
C VAL A 82 17.47 -4.45 -9.71
N ILE A 83 17.02 -3.23 -9.98
CA ILE A 83 17.54 -2.41 -11.08
C ILE A 83 19.02 -2.10 -10.88
N ARG A 84 19.43 -1.71 -9.67
CA ARG A 84 20.83 -1.44 -9.33
C ARG A 84 21.69 -2.68 -9.59
N ASP A 85 21.23 -3.84 -9.17
CA ASP A 85 21.96 -5.09 -9.36
C ASP A 85 22.06 -5.48 -10.84
N CYS A 86 20.99 -5.28 -11.64
CA CYS A 86 21.04 -5.41 -13.11
C CYS A 86 22.15 -4.53 -13.70
N LEU A 87 22.19 -3.26 -13.29
CA LEU A 87 23.09 -2.26 -13.87
C LEU A 87 24.56 -2.50 -13.49
N ILE A 88 24.83 -2.93 -12.25
CA ILE A 88 26.20 -3.11 -11.74
C ILE A 88 26.76 -4.49 -12.11
N LYS A 89 25.98 -5.55 -11.95
CA LYS A 89 26.47 -6.94 -12.04
C LYS A 89 26.23 -7.59 -13.41
N GLY A 90 25.43 -6.98 -14.27
CA GLY A 90 25.17 -7.47 -15.63
C GLY A 90 24.38 -8.78 -15.74
N LYS A 91 23.93 -9.36 -14.62
CA LYS A 91 23.02 -10.52 -14.56
C LYS A 91 22.15 -10.42 -13.31
N VAL A 92 20.84 -10.65 -13.48
CA VAL A 92 19.92 -10.92 -12.38
C VAL A 92 19.44 -12.35 -12.50
N GLU A 93 19.95 -13.23 -11.65
CA GLU A 93 19.26 -14.47 -11.35
C GLU A 93 18.16 -14.10 -10.36
N ALA A 94 16.95 -13.88 -10.89
CA ALA A 94 15.77 -13.63 -10.07
C ALA A 94 15.37 -14.93 -9.38
N GLN A 95 16.06 -15.31 -8.31
CA GLN A 95 15.58 -16.33 -7.40
C GLN A 95 14.52 -15.67 -6.51
N VAL A 96 13.27 -15.64 -6.96
CA VAL A 96 12.16 -15.44 -6.02
C VAL A 96 12.22 -16.62 -5.06
N PRO A 97 12.40 -16.43 -3.74
CA PRO A 97 12.39 -17.56 -2.82
C PRO A 97 10.98 -18.15 -2.79
N ILE A 98 10.73 -19.17 -3.61
CA ILE A 98 9.46 -19.91 -3.64
C ILE A 98 9.16 -20.50 -2.24
N ASP A 99 10.21 -20.77 -1.46
CA ASP A 99 10.13 -21.26 -0.08
C ASP A 99 9.45 -20.26 0.87
N SER A 100 9.62 -18.95 0.63
CA SER A 100 8.93 -17.88 1.39
C SER A 100 7.44 -17.77 1.03
N LEU A 101 7.07 -18.06 -0.23
CA LEU A 101 5.65 -18.10 -0.64
C LEU A 101 4.92 -19.32 -0.09
N ASN A 102 5.62 -20.46 0.02
CA ASN A 102 5.05 -21.69 0.59
C ASN A 102 4.82 -21.56 2.11
N SER A 103 5.73 -20.90 2.83
CA SER A 103 5.57 -20.62 4.27
C SER A 103 4.50 -19.54 4.55
N LEU A 104 4.29 -18.57 3.67
CA LEU A 104 3.16 -17.64 3.73
C LEU A 104 1.81 -18.30 3.39
N ARG A 105 1.79 -19.28 2.47
CA ARG A 105 0.58 -20.07 2.16
C ARG A 105 0.14 -20.95 3.34
N GLN A 106 1.10 -21.53 4.07
CA GLN A 106 0.79 -22.33 5.27
C GLN A 106 0.29 -21.48 6.45
N ASN A 107 0.70 -20.21 6.55
CA ASN A 107 0.26 -19.30 7.62
C ASN A 107 -1.14 -18.68 7.43
N ARG A 108 -1.82 -18.85 6.29
CA ARG A 108 -3.19 -18.33 6.10
C ARG A 108 -4.25 -19.01 6.98
N ALA A 109 -3.91 -20.14 7.61
CA ALA A 109 -4.76 -20.81 8.59
C ALA A 109 -4.72 -20.15 9.98
N ASN A 110 -3.77 -19.24 10.23
CA ASN A 110 -3.67 -18.47 11.47
C ASN A 110 -4.39 -17.12 11.30
N PRO A 111 -5.49 -16.85 12.04
CA PRO A 111 -6.27 -15.62 11.87
C PRO A 111 -5.57 -14.37 12.42
N ASN A 112 -4.40 -14.48 13.05
CA ASN A 112 -3.67 -13.34 13.59
C ASN A 112 -2.80 -12.65 12.52
N PRO A 113 -2.91 -11.32 12.35
CA PRO A 113 -2.11 -10.59 11.38
C PRO A 113 -0.62 -10.69 11.73
N ILE A 114 0.21 -11.00 10.73
CA ILE A 114 1.67 -11.01 10.86
C ILE A 114 2.11 -9.54 10.91
N PHE A 115 2.53 -9.09 12.09
CA PHE A 115 3.16 -7.77 12.25
C PHE A 115 4.61 -7.89 11.80
N VAL A 116 4.95 -7.27 10.66
CA VAL A 116 6.34 -7.06 10.25
C VAL A 116 6.91 -5.93 11.09
N ASP A 117 8.01 -6.19 11.80
CA ASP A 117 8.69 -5.16 12.59
C ASP A 117 9.46 -4.21 11.69
N TYR A 118 8.82 -3.07 11.37
CA TYR A 118 9.41 -2.02 10.55
C TYR A 118 10.51 -1.23 11.28
N GLN A 119 10.62 -1.32 12.62
CA GLN A 119 11.68 -0.60 13.35
C GLN A 119 13.07 -1.21 13.13
N ALA A 120 13.14 -2.52 12.89
CA ALA A 120 14.37 -3.21 12.53
C ALA A 120 14.89 -2.77 11.14
N LEU A 121 13.99 -2.42 10.20
CA LEU A 121 14.35 -1.96 8.85
C LEU A 121 14.77 -0.48 8.83
N ALA A 122 14.20 0.34 9.72
CA ALA A 122 14.55 1.76 9.85
C ALA A 122 15.94 2.01 10.48
N SER A 123 16.53 0.99 11.13
CA SER A 123 17.83 1.10 11.82
C SER A 123 19.03 0.97 10.88
N SER A 124 18.84 0.67 9.60
CA SER A 124 19.90 0.71 8.59
C SER A 124 19.85 2.08 7.89
N GLU A 125 20.64 3.02 8.41
CA GLU A 125 20.81 4.37 7.84
C GLU A 125 21.07 4.31 6.33
N LYS A 126 20.09 4.76 5.55
CA LYS A 126 20.21 5.48 4.26
C LYS A 126 18.84 5.44 3.60
N ILE A 127 18.06 6.50 3.79
CA ILE A 127 17.25 7.18 2.78
C ILE A 127 16.73 8.44 3.49
N ARG A 128 17.44 9.56 3.30
CA ARG A 128 16.81 10.88 3.33
C ARG A 128 16.34 11.12 1.90
N LEU A 129 15.03 11.20 1.71
CA LEU A 129 14.42 11.83 0.53
C LEU A 129 14.40 13.34 0.75
#